data_AF-A0A1S1RKF0-F1
#
_entry.id   AF-A0A1S1RKF0-F1
#
_cell.length_a   1.000
_cell.length_b   1.000
_cell.length_c   1.000
_cell.angle_alpha   90.00
_cell.angle_beta   90.00
_cell.angle_gamma   90.00
#
_symmetry.space_group_name_H-M   'P 1'
#
loop_
_entity.id
_entity.type
_entity.pdbx_description
1 polymer ?
#
loop_
_entity_poly.entity_id
_entity_poly.type
_entity_poly.pdbx_seq_one_letter_code
_entity_poly.pdbx_strand_id
1 'polypeptide(L)' 'MNGQVDHLTTAGAPDTEPADGLIPLTVNEVRHLIIQLAIPRPDPATGFVPSWSWWRRRHQAHAQASHYHRQVAALQLN' A
#
# COMPACT_ATOMS: atom_id res chain seq x y z
N MET A 1 22.48 20.55 -24.37
CA MET A 1 22.01 19.22 -23.93
C MET A 1 21.81 19.28 -22.43
N ASN A 2 20.66 19.77 -21.97
CA ASN A 2 20.34 19.85 -20.54
C ASN A 2 19.36 18.71 -20.23
N GLY A 3 19.88 17.66 -19.58
CA GLY A 3 19.08 16.55 -19.06
C GLY A 3 18.26 17.05 -17.88
N GLN A 4 16.99 17.32 -18.14
CA GLN A 4 15.96 17.57 -17.14
C GLN A 4 15.85 16.33 -16.26
N VAL A 5 16.29 16.44 -15.00
CA VAL A 5 16.07 15.42 -13.98
C VAL A 5 14.61 15.49 -13.57
N ASP A 6 13.82 14.72 -14.30
CA ASP A 6 12.39 14.55 -14.14
C ASP A 6 12.07 13.88 -12.78
N HIS A 7 11.56 14.73 -11.88
CA HIS A 7 10.65 14.44 -10.78
C HIS A 7 10.83 13.12 -10.01
N LEU A 8 11.54 13.18 -8.87
CA LEU A 8 11.24 12.30 -7.74
C LEU A 8 9.91 12.77 -7.12
N THR A 9 8.80 12.50 -7.82
CA THR A 9 7.45 12.67 -7.29
C THR A 9 7.23 11.57 -6.26
N THR A 10 7.30 11.95 -4.99
CA THR A 10 6.58 11.32 -3.87
C THR A 10 5.28 10.73 -4.38
N ALA A 11 5.00 9.46 -4.07
CA ALA A 11 3.85 8.70 -4.52
C ALA A 11 2.52 9.47 -4.34
N GLY A 12 2.18 10.31 -5.32
CA GLY A 12 0.82 10.65 -5.65
C GLY A 12 0.25 9.36 -6.22
N ALA A 13 -0.45 8.61 -5.38
CA ALA A 13 -1.24 7.50 -5.85
C ALA A 13 -2.13 8.05 -6.97
N PRO A 14 -2.15 7.45 -8.19
CA PRO A 14 -3.24 7.71 -9.10
C PRO A 14 -4.54 7.42 -8.34
N ASP A 15 -5.56 8.27 -8.51
CA ASP A 15 -6.89 8.19 -7.89
C ASP A 15 -7.65 6.93 -8.36
N THR A 16 -7.07 5.78 -8.10
CA THR A 16 -7.76 4.50 -8.09
C THR A 16 -8.47 4.47 -6.77
N GLU A 17 -9.66 5.06 -6.72
CA GLU A 17 -10.62 4.85 -5.64
C GLU A 17 -10.58 3.36 -5.29
N PRO A 18 -10.01 2.99 -4.13
CA PRO A 18 -9.83 1.59 -3.81
C PRO A 18 -11.22 1.01 -3.61
N ALA A 19 -11.66 0.18 -4.55
CA ALA A 19 -13.01 -0.37 -4.58
C ALA A 19 -13.44 -1.01 -3.24
N ASP A 20 -12.46 -1.43 -2.42
CA ASP A 20 -12.66 -2.07 -1.12
C ASP A 20 -12.08 -1.31 0.09
N GLY A 21 -11.64 -0.05 -0.08
CA GLY A 21 -10.96 0.71 0.98
C GLY A 21 -9.58 0.14 1.36
N LEU A 22 -8.94 -0.58 0.46
CA LEU A 22 -7.60 -1.17 0.62
C LEU A 22 -6.57 -0.32 -0.12
N ILE A 23 -5.42 -0.04 0.51
CA ILE A 23 -4.28 0.60 -0.18
C ILE A 23 -3.91 -0.22 -1.42
N PRO A 24 -3.73 0.37 -2.62
CA PRO A 24 -3.34 -0.37 -3.83
C PRO A 24 -2.13 -1.29 -3.61
N LEU A 25 -2.10 -2.44 -4.30
CA LEU A 25 -0.93 -3.32 -4.28
C LEU A 25 0.27 -2.56 -4.85
N THR A 26 1.31 -2.39 -4.05
CA THR A 26 2.57 -1.84 -4.54
C THR A 26 3.36 -2.92 -5.27
N VAL A 27 4.27 -2.52 -6.17
CA VAL A 27 5.17 -3.46 -6.86
C VAL A 27 5.97 -4.32 -5.87
N ASN A 28 6.35 -3.74 -4.73
CA ASN A 28 7.06 -4.48 -3.68
C ASN A 28 6.18 -5.53 -3.00
N GLU A 29 4.89 -5.20 -2.76
CA GLU A 29 3.89 -6.12 -2.21
C GLU A 29 3.67 -7.31 -3.16
N VAL A 30 3.51 -7.03 -4.46
CA VAL A 30 3.35 -8.06 -5.49
C VAL A 30 4.56 -9.00 -5.51
N ARG A 31 5.78 -8.44 -5.50
CA ARG A 31 7.01 -9.24 -5.47
C ARG A 31 7.08 -10.13 -4.23
N HIS A 32 6.79 -9.59 -3.05
CA HIS A 32 6.77 -10.38 -1.82
C HIS A 32 5.72 -11.49 -1.85
N LEU A 33 4.52 -11.23 -2.36
CA LEU A 33 3.49 -12.25 -2.49
C LEU A 33 3.93 -13.38 -3.43
N ILE A 34 4.52 -13.05 -4.58
CA ILE A 34 5.03 -14.05 -5.52
C ILE A 34 6.12 -14.90 -4.85
N ILE A 35 7.09 -14.28 -4.17
CA ILE A 35 8.16 -14.99 -3.47
C ILE A 35 7.58 -15.93 -2.39
N GLN A 36 6.63 -15.43 -1.59
CA GLN A 36 6.02 -16.20 -0.51
C GLN A 36 5.16 -17.37 -1.03
N LEU A 37 4.54 -17.23 -2.21
CA LEU A 37 3.78 -18.30 -2.85
C LEU A 37 4.67 -19.29 -3.60
N ALA A 38 5.80 -18.83 -4.16
CA ALA A 38 6.70 -19.65 -4.96
C ALA A 38 7.68 -20.49 -4.11
N ILE A 39 7.99 -20.06 -2.89
CA ILE A 39 8.89 -20.80 -1.99
C ILE A 39 8.08 -21.83 -1.19
N PRO A 40 8.35 -23.14 -1.34
CA PRO A 40 7.71 -24.17 -0.53
C PRO A 40 8.07 -23.97 0.94
N ARG A 41 7.07 -23.68 1.78
CA ARG A 41 7.22 -23.70 3.24
C ARG A 41 6.49 -24.91 3.81
N PRO A 42 6.99 -25.48 4.93
CA PRO A 42 6.20 -26.41 5.73
C PRO A 42 4.98 -25.65 6.26
N ASP A 43 3.87 -25.84 5.57
CA ASP A 43 2.50 -25.41 5.88
C ASP A 43 2.32 -24.02 6.52
N PRO A 44 2.21 -22.97 5.69
CA PRO A 44 1.18 -21.97 5.86
C PRO A 44 0.08 -22.33 4.88
N ALA A 45 -1.11 -22.67 5.40
CA ALA A 45 -2.32 -22.91 4.62
C ALA A 45 -2.36 -21.93 3.44
N THR A 46 -2.54 -22.41 2.21
CA THR A 46 -2.35 -21.62 0.97
C THR A 46 -3.13 -20.29 0.95
N GLY A 47 -4.21 -20.18 1.76
CA GLY A 47 -4.98 -18.95 1.97
C GLY A 47 -4.43 -17.96 3.01
N PHE A 48 -3.46 -18.34 3.85
CA PHE A 48 -2.87 -17.50 4.89
C PHE A 48 -2.15 -16.29 4.32
N VAL A 49 -1.31 -16.48 3.29
CA VAL A 49 -0.54 -15.38 2.68
C VAL A 49 -1.46 -14.32 2.04
N PRO A 50 -2.45 -14.69 1.20
CA PRO A 50 -3.44 -13.75 0.70
C PRO A 50 -4.24 -13.04 1.81
N SER A 51 -4.70 -13.80 2.81
CA SER A 51 -5.52 -13.25 3.91
C SER A 51 -4.73 -12.29 4.79
N TRP A 52 -3.47 -12.60 5.07
CA TRP A 52 -2.55 -11.73 5.81
C TRP A 52 -2.29 -10.41 5.08
N SER A 53 -2.04 -10.47 3.76
CA SER A 53 -1.84 -9.26 2.96
C SER A 53 -3.11 -8.40 2.94
N TRP A 54 -4.29 -9.00 2.78
CA TRP A 54 -5.56 -8.28 2.85
C TRP A 54 -5.76 -7.60 4.21
N TRP A 55 -5.59 -8.34 5.31
CA TRP A 55 -5.75 -7.81 6.66
C TRP A 55 -4.81 -6.64 6.95
N ARG A 56 -3.53 -6.78 6.57
CA ARG A 56 -2.51 -5.73 6.73
C ARG A 56 -2.90 -4.48 5.94
N ARG A 57 -3.26 -4.62 4.67
CA ARG A 57 -3.61 -3.49 3.79
C ARG A 57 -4.85 -2.75 4.28
N ARG A 58 -5.84 -3.46 4.83
CA ARG A 58 -7.00 -2.86 5.47
C ARG A 58 -6.61 -2.03 6.70
N HIS A 59 -5.81 -2.59 7.59
CA HIS A 59 -5.37 -1.87 8.79
C HIS A 59 -4.49 -0.66 8.46
N GLN A 60 -3.65 -0.78 7.43
CA GLN A 60 -2.84 0.33 6.96
C GLN A 60 -3.71 1.43 6.36
N ALA A 61 -4.77 1.10 5.62
CA ALA A 61 -5.74 2.09 5.13
C ALA A 61 -6.43 2.83 6.29
N HIS A 62 -6.82 2.12 7.36
CA HIS A 62 -7.38 2.76 8.56
C HIS A 62 -6.39 3.69 9.27
N ALA A 63 -5.13 3.28 9.40
CA ALA A 63 -4.08 4.11 9.97
C ALA A 63 -3.81 5.35 9.09
N GLN A 64 -3.78 5.16 7.78
CA GLN A 64 -3.61 6.21 6.78
C GLN A 64 -4.75 7.22 6.88
N ALA A 65 -6.01 6.77 6.87
CA ALA A 65 -7.18 7.61 7.04
C ALA A 65 -7.11 8.43 8.34
N SER A 66 -6.71 7.81 9.46
CA SER A 66 -6.56 8.52 10.74
C SER A 66 -5.44 9.57 10.70
N HIS A 67 -4.33 9.26 10.03
CA HIS A 67 -3.20 10.16 9.88
C HIS A 67 -3.53 11.36 8.99
N TYR A 68 -4.18 11.13 7.84
CA TYR A 68 -4.62 12.21 6.96
C TYR A 68 -5.76 13.03 7.57
N HIS A 69 -6.71 12.42 8.27
CA HIS A 69 -7.72 13.18 9.03
C HIS A 69 -7.07 14.15 10.02
N ARG A 70 -6.02 13.70 10.72
CA ARG A 70 -5.26 14.55 11.63
C ARG A 70 -4.44 15.63 10.91
N GLN A 71 -3.83 15.32 9.76
CA GLN A 71 -3.12 16.33 8.96
C GLN A 71 -4.06 17.39 8.39
N VAL A 72 -5.20 16.98 7.82
CA VAL A 72 -6.20 17.90 7.28
C VAL A 72 -6.76 18.79 8.39
N ALA A 73 -7.05 18.23 9.57
CA ALA A 73 -7.47 19.02 10.73
C ALA A 73 -6.40 20.02 11.19
N ALA A 74 -5.11 19.62 11.17
CA ALA A 74 -4.00 20.52 11.50
C ALA A 74 -3.79 21.61 10.44
N LEU A 75 -4.00 21.30 9.16
CA LEU A 75 -3.93 22.26 8.05
C LEU A 75 -5.12 23.23 8.01
N GLN A 76 -6.29 22.85 8.52
CA GLN A 76 -7.47 23.72 8.59
C GLN A 76 -7.52 24.65 9.82
N LEU A 77 -6.62 24.46 10.79
CA LEU A 77 -6.51 25.28 12.00
C LEU A 77 -5.38 26.33 11.91
N ASN A 78 -4.79 26.54 10.73
CA ASN A 78 -3.72 27.50 10.45
C ASN A 78 -4.07 28.38 9.26
#